data_AF-A0A1J3F0T3-F1
#
_entry.id   AF-A0A1J3F0T3-F1
#
_cell.length_a   1.000
_cell.length_b   1.000
_cell.length_c   1.000
_cell.angle_alpha   90.00
_cell.angle_beta   90.00
_cell.angle_gamma   90.00
#
_symmetry.space_group_name_H-M   'P 1'
#
loop_
_entity.id
_entity.type
_entity.pdbx_description
1 polymer ?
#
loop_
_entity_poly.entity_id
_entity_poly.type
_entity_poly.pdbx_seq_one_letter_code
_entity_poly.pdbx_strand_id
1 'polypeptide(L)'
;SSFLDDYRELFRSELRRSQSRRRKRGSMIDIDRHVHLNFSLWLKQKVERMVFDGISDDIRCLASGPSDKVLKFSAYNINGFKFRTLERDHDLKTQNSGVYVSAETISYASTRDLNPRAGDVSYYGKLIEIIELNYYDSFRVVLFKCKWADTSS
;
A
#
# COMPACT_ATOMS: atom_id res chain seq x y z
N SER A 1 0.66 -3.23 -14.84
CA SER A 1 -0.48 -3.81 -14.13
C SER A 1 0.06 -4.57 -12.94
N SER A 2 -0.34 -4.20 -11.72
CA SER A 2 0.06 -4.88 -10.49
C SER A 2 -0.73 -6.17 -10.30
N PHE A 3 -0.09 -7.15 -9.68
CA PHE A 3 -0.64 -8.48 -9.40
C PHE A 3 -2.00 -8.49 -8.66
N LEU A 4 -2.36 -7.40 -7.97
CA LEU A 4 -3.61 -7.27 -7.20
C LEU A 4 -4.66 -6.36 -7.86
N ASP A 5 -4.37 -5.76 -9.00
CA ASP A 5 -5.24 -4.75 -9.59
C ASP A 5 -6.57 -5.32 -10.06
N ASP A 6 -6.58 -6.55 -10.59
CA ASP A 6 -7.81 -7.24 -11.00
C ASP A 6 -8.75 -7.45 -9.81
N TYR A 7 -8.21 -7.87 -8.65
CA TYR A 7 -8.99 -8.04 -7.43
C TYR A 7 -9.53 -6.70 -6.90
N ARG A 8 -8.77 -5.62 -7.03
CA ARG A 8 -9.23 -4.27 -6.65
C ARG A 8 -10.39 -3.83 -7.56
N GLU A 9 -10.33 -4.09 -8.86
CA GLU A 9 -11.43 -3.79 -9.79
C GLU A 9 -12.68 -4.65 -9.54
N LEU A 10 -12.50 -5.91 -9.15
CA LEU A 10 -13.61 -6.76 -8.69
C LEU A 10 -14.30 -6.16 -7.46
N PHE A 11 -13.52 -5.69 -6.47
CA PHE A 11 -14.09 -5.05 -5.29
C PHE A 11 -14.79 -3.73 -5.62
N ARG A 12 -14.20 -2.88 -6.47
CA ARG A 12 -14.85 -1.66 -6.99
C ARG A 12 -16.18 -1.97 -7.64
N SER A 13 -16.22 -3.00 -8.48
CA SER A 13 -17.43 -3.43 -9.20
C SER A 13 -18.51 -3.94 -8.25
N GLU A 14 -18.16 -4.68 -7.20
CA GLU A 14 -19.09 -5.14 -6.17
C GLU A 14 -19.73 -3.94 -5.42
N LEU A 15 -18.92 -2.94 -5.06
CA LEU A 15 -19.41 -1.72 -4.40
C LEU A 15 -20.36 -0.92 -5.30
N ARG A 16 -19.99 -0.73 -6.57
CA ARG A 16 -20.84 -0.06 -7.58
C ARG A 16 -22.21 -0.75 -7.71
N ARG A 17 -22.22 -2.09 -7.80
CA ARG A 17 -23.46 -2.89 -7.86
C ARG A 17 -24.30 -2.78 -6.59
N SER A 18 -23.65 -2.81 -5.43
CA SER A 18 -24.29 -2.69 -4.12
C SER A 18 -24.97 -1.33 -3.91
N GLN A 19 -24.33 -0.25 -4.37
CA GLN A 19 -24.88 1.11 -4.32
C GLN A 19 -26.09 1.29 -5.25
N SER A 20 -25.99 0.79 -6.49
CA SER A 20 -27.10 0.80 -7.46
C SER A 20 -28.37 0.15 -6.89
N ARG A 21 -28.23 -1.03 -6.26
CA ARG A 21 -29.35 -1.74 -5.60
C ARG A 21 -29.99 -0.93 -4.48
N ARG A 22 -29.22 -0.12 -3.75
CA ARG A 22 -29.71 0.71 -2.65
C ARG A 22 -30.20 2.09 -3.07
N ARG A 23 -30.24 2.40 -4.37
CA ARG A 23 -30.52 3.74 -4.93
C ARG A 23 -29.65 4.84 -4.31
N LYS A 24 -28.48 4.49 -3.77
CA LYS A 24 -27.48 5.45 -3.28
C LYS A 24 -26.50 5.70 -4.42
N ARG A 25 -26.24 6.96 -4.72
CA ARG A 25 -25.18 7.36 -5.66
C ARG A 25 -23.97 7.77 -4.82
N GLY A 26 -23.11 6.82 -4.50
CA GLY A 26 -21.82 7.14 -3.87
C GLY A 26 -20.92 7.83 -4.89
N SER A 27 -20.13 8.79 -4.45
CA SER A 27 -19.14 9.41 -5.34
C SER A 27 -18.01 8.43 -5.65
N MET A 28 -17.28 8.65 -6.76
CA MET A 28 -16.14 7.82 -7.13
C MET A 28 -15.06 7.83 -6.04
N ILE A 29 -14.83 8.99 -5.42
CA ILE A 29 -13.91 9.15 -4.28
C ILE A 29 -14.34 8.31 -3.07
N ASP A 30 -15.65 8.15 -2.80
CA ASP A 30 -16.12 7.30 -1.71
C ASP A 30 -15.85 5.81 -1.98
N ILE A 31 -16.00 5.38 -3.24
CA ILE A 31 -15.71 4.00 -3.66
C ILE A 31 -14.21 3.73 -3.51
N ASP A 32 -13.36 4.60 -4.04
CA ASP A 32 -11.91 4.43 -3.95
C ASP A 32 -11.41 4.46 -2.51
N ARG A 33 -11.95 5.36 -1.68
CA ARG A 33 -11.68 5.37 -0.23
C ARG A 33 -12.09 4.05 0.42
N HIS A 34 -13.26 3.51 0.08
CA HIS A 34 -13.73 2.26 0.66
C HIS A 34 -12.85 1.08 0.25
N VAL A 35 -12.42 1.02 -1.01
CA VAL A 35 -11.47 0.03 -1.49
C VAL A 35 -10.14 0.15 -0.77
N HIS A 36 -9.57 1.36 -0.68
CA HIS A 36 -8.31 1.59 0.01
C HIS A 36 -8.32 1.08 1.46
N LEU A 37 -9.40 1.35 2.20
CA LEU A 37 -9.50 0.99 3.61
C LEU A 37 -9.85 -0.49 3.86
N ASN A 38 -10.60 -1.13 2.95
CA ASN A 38 -11.22 -2.43 3.23
C ASN A 38 -10.77 -3.56 2.29
N PHE A 39 -9.88 -3.28 1.32
CA PHE A 39 -9.48 -4.27 0.33
C PHE A 39 -8.85 -5.53 0.95
N SER A 40 -7.97 -5.39 1.93
CA SER A 40 -7.32 -6.53 2.60
C SER A 40 -8.33 -7.45 3.27
N LEU A 41 -9.27 -6.88 4.02
CA LEU A 41 -10.34 -7.64 4.68
C LEU A 41 -11.27 -8.29 3.66
N TRP A 42 -11.66 -7.56 2.62
CA TRP A 42 -12.51 -8.08 1.55
C TRP A 42 -11.83 -9.25 0.84
N LEU A 43 -10.55 -9.13 0.48
CA LEU A 43 -9.79 -10.17 -0.20
C LEU A 43 -9.71 -11.44 0.66
N LYS A 44 -9.36 -11.28 1.95
CA LYS A 44 -9.35 -12.37 2.93
C LYS A 44 -10.67 -13.14 2.95
N GLN A 45 -11.78 -12.43 3.10
CA GLN A 45 -13.11 -13.04 3.14
C GLN A 45 -13.49 -13.77 1.85
N LYS A 46 -13.11 -13.24 0.68
CA LYS A 46 -13.39 -13.88 -0.61
C LYS A 46 -12.58 -15.16 -0.81
N VAL A 47 -11.31 -15.15 -0.41
CA VAL A 47 -10.43 -16.32 -0.46
C VAL A 47 -10.90 -17.41 0.50
N GLU A 48 -11.22 -17.07 1.75
CA GLU A 48 -11.72 -18.02 2.76
C GLU A 48 -13.04 -18.68 2.36
N ARG A 49 -13.90 -17.94 1.64
CA ARG A 49 -15.17 -18.45 1.12
C ARG A 49 -15.05 -19.18 -0.22
N MET A 50 -13.83 -19.34 -0.74
CA MET A 50 -13.55 -19.95 -2.04
C MET A 50 -14.39 -19.35 -3.18
N VAL A 51 -14.58 -18.01 -3.16
CA VAL A 51 -15.40 -17.31 -4.17
C VAL A 51 -14.71 -17.29 -5.54
N PHE A 52 -13.39 -17.42 -5.56
CA PHE A 52 -12.57 -17.38 -6.77
C PHE A 52 -12.07 -18.78 -7.10
N ASP A 53 -12.28 -19.21 -8.34
CA ASP A 53 -11.70 -20.44 -8.87
C ASP A 53 -10.22 -20.21 -9.26
N GLY A 54 -9.37 -21.23 -9.07
CA GLY A 54 -8.00 -21.22 -9.58
C GLY A 54 -7.06 -20.17 -8.98
N ILE A 55 -7.33 -19.68 -7.76
CA ILE A 55 -6.42 -18.73 -7.09
C ILE A 55 -5.04 -19.35 -6.83
N SER A 56 -3.98 -18.56 -7.07
CA SER A 56 -2.61 -18.98 -6.77
C SER A 56 -2.34 -18.99 -5.26
N ASP A 57 -1.33 -19.75 -4.85
CA ASP A 57 -0.90 -19.78 -3.44
C ASP A 57 -0.37 -18.43 -2.97
N ASP A 58 0.21 -17.62 -3.86
CA ASP A 58 0.62 -16.24 -3.55
C ASP A 58 -0.57 -15.36 -3.12
N ILE A 59 -1.71 -15.47 -3.81
CA ILE A 59 -2.93 -14.73 -3.46
C ILE A 59 -3.49 -15.22 -2.12
N ARG A 60 -3.47 -16.53 -1.88
CA ARG A 60 -3.88 -17.10 -0.59
C ARG A 60 -3.01 -16.54 0.54
N CYS A 61 -1.70 -16.53 0.33
CA CYS A 61 -0.73 -16.04 1.30
C CYS A 61 -0.90 -14.54 1.57
N LEU A 62 -1.05 -13.71 0.53
CA LEU A 62 -1.34 -12.28 0.67
C LEU A 62 -2.65 -12.02 1.42
N ALA A 63 -3.69 -12.80 1.14
CA ALA A 63 -4.99 -12.68 1.78
C ALA A 63 -4.97 -13.06 3.27
N SER A 64 -4.12 -14.01 3.66
CA SER A 64 -3.88 -14.36 5.06
C SER A 64 -3.18 -13.26 5.85
N GLY A 65 -2.44 -12.39 5.17
CA GLY A 65 -1.61 -11.35 5.78
C GLY A 65 -0.24 -11.87 6.23
N PRO A 66 0.66 -10.96 6.66
CA PRO A 66 1.98 -11.35 7.15
C PRO A 66 1.89 -12.05 8.51
N SER A 67 2.96 -12.74 8.90
CA SER A 67 3.16 -13.19 10.27
C SER A 67 3.19 -12.02 11.26
N ASP A 68 2.71 -12.24 12.48
CA ASP A 68 2.78 -11.26 13.58
C ASP A 68 4.21 -10.95 14.03
N LYS A 69 5.20 -11.73 13.58
CA LYS A 69 6.61 -11.51 13.85
C LYS A 69 7.25 -10.71 12.72
N VAL A 70 7.97 -9.66 13.09
CA VAL A 70 8.72 -8.81 12.17
C VAL A 70 10.19 -8.75 12.58
N LEU A 71 11.09 -8.70 11.59
CA LEU A 71 12.48 -8.37 11.82
C LEU A 71 12.68 -6.86 11.71
N LYS A 72 13.57 -6.30 12.53
CA LYS A 72 13.93 -4.87 12.48
C LYS A 72 15.39 -4.71 12.10
N PHE A 73 15.67 -3.70 11.29
CA PHE A 73 17.02 -3.40 10.83
C PHE A 73 17.37 -1.93 11.07
N SER A 74 18.63 -1.66 11.39
CA SER A 74 19.19 -0.30 11.48
C SER A 74 19.81 0.17 10.16
N ALA A 75 20.02 -0.73 9.21
CA ALA A 75 20.48 -0.44 7.85
C ALA A 75 19.97 -1.51 6.87
N TYR A 76 19.75 -1.13 5.62
CA TYR A 76 19.30 -2.04 4.57
C TYR A 76 19.93 -1.69 3.22
N ASN A 77 20.42 -2.69 2.49
CA ASN A 77 20.99 -2.52 1.16
C ASN A 77 20.00 -3.01 0.10
N ILE A 78 19.70 -2.18 -0.89
CA ILE A 78 18.83 -2.54 -2.02
C ILE A 78 19.28 -1.81 -3.28
N ASN A 79 19.35 -2.52 -4.41
CA ASN A 79 19.74 -1.97 -5.72
C ASN A 79 21.04 -1.14 -5.70
N GLY A 80 22.04 -1.54 -4.91
CA GLY A 80 23.31 -0.83 -4.76
C GLY A 80 23.28 0.37 -3.81
N PHE A 81 22.12 0.73 -3.26
CA PHE A 81 21.97 1.79 -2.28
C PHE A 81 21.94 1.22 -0.86
N LYS A 82 22.62 1.90 0.06
CA LYS A 82 22.57 1.61 1.49
C LYS A 82 21.71 2.66 2.18
N PHE A 83 20.61 2.24 2.79
CA PHE A 83 19.77 3.06 3.65
C PHE A 83 20.08 2.79 5.11
N ARG A 84 20.00 3.82 5.95
CA ARG A 84 20.22 3.71 7.40
C ARG A 84 19.12 4.44 8.16
N THR A 85 18.72 3.90 9.31
CA THR A 85 17.80 4.62 10.19
C THR A 85 18.46 5.89 10.70
N LEU A 86 17.66 6.91 10.97
CA LEU A 86 18.12 8.21 11.45
C LEU A 86 18.96 8.07 12.73
N GLU A 87 18.55 7.17 13.63
CA GLU A 87 19.29 6.83 14.85
C GLU A 87 20.70 6.31 14.53
N ARG A 88 20.83 5.37 13.59
CA ARG A 88 22.14 4.82 13.21
C ARG A 88 23.02 5.82 12.46
N ASP A 89 22.39 6.73 11.72
CA ASP A 89 23.09 7.77 10.96
C ASP A 89 23.69 8.87 11.84
N HIS A 90 23.12 9.11 13.03
CA HIS A 90 23.48 10.24 13.90
C HIS A 90 24.97 10.27 14.25
N ASP A 91 25.58 9.11 14.48
CA ASP A 91 26.97 9.00 14.94
C ASP A 91 27.99 8.81 13.80
N LEU A 92 27.54 8.93 12.54
CA LEU A 92 28.36 8.68 11.36
C LEU A 92 28.72 9.96 10.61
N LYS A 93 29.90 9.96 9.97
CA LYS A 93 30.36 11.06 9.13
C LYS A 93 29.49 11.28 7.87
N THR A 94 28.79 10.24 7.41
CA THR A 94 27.98 10.25 6.18
C THR A 94 26.53 9.91 6.47
N GLN A 95 25.59 10.61 5.84
CA GLN A 95 24.15 10.39 6.01
C GLN A 95 23.56 9.58 4.85
N ASN A 96 22.84 8.50 5.16
CA ASN A 96 22.04 7.74 4.20
C ASN A 96 20.61 7.43 4.73
N SER A 97 20.05 8.32 5.54
CA SER A 97 18.69 8.24 6.07
C SER A 97 17.66 9.00 5.25
N GLY A 98 18.08 9.70 4.19
CA GLY A 98 17.16 10.36 3.26
C GLY A 98 16.42 9.35 2.38
N VAL A 99 15.11 9.54 2.22
CA VAL A 99 14.26 8.74 1.33
C VAL A 99 13.49 9.69 0.42
N TYR A 100 13.41 9.33 -0.85
CA TYR A 100 12.61 9.98 -1.87
C TYR A 100 11.70 8.94 -2.53
N VAL A 101 10.43 9.28 -2.71
CA VAL A 101 9.45 8.46 -3.43
C VAL A 101 8.64 9.37 -4.35
N SER A 102 8.57 9.04 -5.63
CA SER A 102 7.54 9.57 -6.53
C SER A 102 6.43 8.54 -6.63
N ALA A 103 5.20 8.93 -6.30
CA ALA A 103 4.04 8.05 -6.32
C ALA A 103 2.95 8.62 -7.21
N GLU A 104 2.49 7.82 -8.18
CA GLU A 104 1.29 8.13 -8.95
C GLU A 104 0.09 8.20 -8.00
N THR A 105 -0.51 9.38 -7.93
CA THR A 105 -1.61 9.69 -7.02
C THR A 105 -2.83 10.12 -7.81
N ILE A 106 -3.96 9.51 -7.50
CA ILE A 106 -5.26 9.89 -8.06
C ILE A 106 -5.82 11.05 -7.22
N SER A 107 -6.04 12.19 -7.87
CA SER A 107 -6.59 13.40 -7.27
C SER A 107 -7.99 13.70 -7.80
N TYR A 108 -8.84 14.21 -6.90
CA TYR A 108 -10.22 14.59 -7.20
C TYR A 108 -10.38 16.08 -6.97
N ALA A 109 -10.90 16.82 -7.96
CA ALA A 109 -11.16 18.25 -7.80
C ALA A 109 -12.32 18.54 -6.82
N SER A 110 -13.26 17.59 -6.67
CA SER A 110 -14.35 17.63 -5.71
C SER A 110 -14.95 16.24 -5.50
N THR A 111 -15.87 16.10 -4.54
CA THR A 111 -16.66 14.87 -4.37
C THR A 111 -17.59 14.56 -5.55
N ARG A 112 -17.84 15.52 -6.46
CA ARG A 112 -18.64 15.32 -7.68
C ARG A 112 -17.80 15.06 -8.91
N ASP A 113 -16.47 15.05 -8.76
CA ASP A 113 -15.56 14.81 -9.87
C ASP A 113 -15.70 13.37 -10.37
N LEU A 114 -15.95 13.23 -11.66
CA LEU A 114 -16.10 11.96 -12.37
C LEU A 114 -14.87 11.61 -13.20
N ASN A 115 -13.93 12.56 -13.34
CA ASN A 115 -12.73 12.43 -14.16
C ASN A 115 -11.49 12.77 -13.30
N PRO A 116 -11.18 11.93 -12.31
CA PRO A 116 -10.02 12.17 -11.46
C PRO A 116 -8.74 12.15 -12.28
N ARG A 117 -7.74 12.93 -11.85
CA ARG A 117 -6.46 13.03 -12.53
C ARG A 117 -5.40 12.25 -11.78
N ALA A 118 -4.72 11.36 -12.48
CA ALA A 118 -3.49 10.75 -12.02
C ALA A 118 -2.33 11.73 -12.24
N GLY A 119 -1.44 11.83 -11.26
CA GLY A 119 -0.21 12.61 -11.36
C GLY A 119 0.81 12.15 -10.35
N ASP A 120 2.08 12.32 -10.66
CA ASP A 120 3.17 11.97 -9.76
C ASP A 120 3.30 13.00 -8.64
N VAL A 121 3.23 12.50 -7.41
CA VAL A 121 3.47 13.29 -6.20
C VAL A 121 4.78 12.83 -5.58
N SER A 122 5.68 13.79 -5.39
CA SER A 122 7.00 13.55 -4.80
C SER A 122 6.95 13.72 -3.27
N TYR A 123 7.47 12.74 -2.56
CA TYR A 123 7.60 12.71 -1.12
C TYR A 123 9.07 12.60 -0.71
N TYR A 124 9.47 13.41 0.27
CA TYR A 124 10.80 13.40 0.85
C TYR A 124 10.68 13.13 2.34
N GLY A 125 11.53 12.26 2.87
CA GLY A 125 11.47 11.91 4.27
C GLY A 125 12.81 11.44 4.84
N LYS A 126 12.82 11.31 6.16
CA LYS A 126 13.91 10.68 6.92
C LYS A 126 13.48 9.31 7.40
N LEU A 127 14.28 8.30 7.11
CA LEU A 127 14.05 6.91 7.49
C LEU A 127 14.21 6.73 9.00
N ILE A 128 13.14 6.33 9.68
CA ILE A 128 13.13 6.11 11.14
C ILE A 128 13.30 4.63 11.46
N GLU A 129 12.60 3.76 10.75
CA GLU A 129 12.53 2.34 11.09
C GLU A 129 12.45 1.51 9.80
N ILE A 130 13.15 0.38 9.79
CA ILE A 130 13.11 -0.60 8.70
C ILE A 130 12.60 -1.90 9.31
N ILE A 131 11.52 -2.44 8.75
CA ILE A 131 10.99 -3.74 9.15
C ILE A 131 10.92 -4.68 7.94
N GLU A 132 11.08 -5.97 8.17
CA GLU A 132 10.78 -7.02 7.20
C GLU A 132 9.60 -7.86 7.70
N LEU A 133 8.56 -7.91 6.86
CA LEU A 133 7.40 -8.76 7.04
C LEU A 133 7.68 -10.13 6.43
N ASN A 134 7.39 -11.20 7.18
CA ASN A 134 7.45 -12.56 6.67
C ASN A 134 6.04 -13.08 6.38
N TYR A 135 5.78 -13.48 5.14
CA TYR A 135 4.53 -14.15 4.75
C TYR A 135 4.71 -15.66 4.82
N TYR A 136 4.86 -16.17 6.06
CA TYR A 136 5.00 -17.60 6.36
C TYR A 136 6.03 -18.32 5.48
N ASP A 137 7.20 -17.70 5.30
CA ASP A 137 8.32 -18.17 4.48
C ASP A 137 8.02 -18.33 2.98
N SER A 138 6.84 -17.88 2.51
CA SER A 138 6.50 -17.81 1.09
C SER A 138 7.23 -16.66 0.39
N PHE A 139 7.18 -15.46 0.98
CA PHE A 139 7.97 -14.30 0.56
C PHE A 139 8.13 -13.29 1.70
N ARG A 140 9.02 -12.33 1.50
CA ARG A 140 9.35 -11.28 2.47
C ARG A 140 9.19 -9.90 1.85
N VAL A 141 8.68 -8.96 2.63
CA VAL A 141 8.47 -7.58 2.20
C VAL A 141 9.14 -6.63 3.19
N VAL A 142 10.03 -5.79 2.70
CA VAL A 142 10.71 -4.78 3.52
C VAL A 142 9.94 -3.46 3.43
N LEU A 143 9.60 -2.90 4.59
CA LEU A 143 8.89 -1.65 4.74
C LEU A 143 9.76 -0.61 5.43
N PHE A 144 9.74 0.61 4.87
CA PHE A 144 10.46 1.76 5.39
C PHE A 144 9.45 2.71 6.03
N LYS A 145 9.62 2.96 7.33
CA LYS A 145 8.86 3.99 8.04
C LYS A 145 9.63 5.29 8.01
N CYS A 146 9.04 6.33 7.44
CA CYS A 146 9.68 7.62 7.26
C CYS A 146 8.93 8.71 8.03
N LYS A 147 9.68 9.70 8.52
CA LYS A 147 9.14 11.03 8.84
C LYS A 147 9.16 11.86 7.57
N TRP A 148 7.99 12.09 6.99
CA TRP A 148 7.84 12.88 5.78
C TRP A 148 7.97 14.37 6.08
N ALA A 149 8.57 15.12 5.15
CA ALA A 149 8.62 16.57 5.21
C ALA A 149 7.23 17.14 4.94
N ASP A 150 6.88 18.21 5.65
CA ASP A 150 5.70 19.01 5.32
C ASP A 150 6.08 19.93 4.15
N THR A 151 5.39 19.75 3.02
CA THR A 151 5.57 20.57 1.82
C THR A 151 4.44 21.58 1.65
N SER A 152 3.53 21.70 2.63
CA SER A 152 2.57 22.80 2.67
C SER A 152 3.28 24.04 3.24
N SER A 153 3.46 25.05 2.40
CA SER A 153 3.95 26.38 2.77
C SER A 153 2.78 27.36 2.84
#